data_AF-R5KJ70-F1
#
_entry.id   AF-R5KJ70-F1
#
_cell.length_a   1.000
_cell.length_b   1.000
_cell.length_c   1.000
_cell.angle_alpha   90.00
_cell.angle_beta   90.00
_cell.angle_gamma   90.00
#
_symmetry.space_group_name_H-M   'P 1'
#
loop_
_entity.id
_entity.type
_entity.pdbx_description
1 polymer ?
#
loop_
_entity_poly.entity_id
_entity_poly.type
_entity_poly.pdbx_seq_one_letter_code
_entity_poly.pdbx_strand_id
1 'polypeptide(L)'
;MTFAELNSYKDKVEQLEIIREELKAEYLKGIDPSQVSVQTGTVGDPTALFALRSMELERQLSAEFNRLVAEIEEIQRYIFSIQDETVKTIAELKFIKGMTYEEIGQKMNYHYSTCIKKLNAYLSQHSQKSQ
;
A
#
# COMPACT_ATOMS: atom_id res chain seq x y z
N MET A 1 -9.37 -6.18 11.86
CA MET A 1 -9.57 -6.28 10.40
C MET A 1 -11.04 -6.16 10.04
N THR A 2 -11.38 -5.07 9.36
CA THR A 2 -12.71 -4.69 8.89
C THR A 2 -12.79 -4.79 7.37
N PHE A 3 -13.99 -4.76 6.80
CA PHE A 3 -14.15 -4.73 5.34
C PHE A 3 -13.47 -3.51 4.69
N ALA A 4 -13.56 -2.34 5.34
CA ALA A 4 -12.96 -1.11 4.83
C ALA A 4 -11.42 -1.20 4.78
N GLU A 5 -10.81 -1.75 5.83
CA GLU A 5 -9.35 -2.01 5.87
C GLU A 5 -8.94 -2.96 4.75
N LEU A 6 -9.65 -4.08 4.56
CA LEU A 6 -9.36 -5.02 3.48
C LEU A 6 -9.54 -4.40 2.09
N ASN A 7 -10.59 -3.60 1.90
CA ASN A 7 -10.89 -2.96 0.62
C ASN A 7 -9.86 -1.89 0.24
N SER A 8 -9.14 -1.34 1.23
CA SER A 8 -8.07 -0.36 0.99
C SER A 8 -6.76 -0.96 0.45
N TYR A 9 -6.65 -2.30 0.37
CA TYR A 9 -5.43 -2.99 -0.03
C TYR A 9 -4.84 -2.49 -1.36
N LYS A 10 -5.66 -2.42 -2.41
CA LYS A 10 -5.18 -2.01 -3.74
C LYS A 10 -4.70 -0.56 -3.76
N ASP A 11 -5.47 0.32 -3.13
CA ASP A 11 -5.14 1.74 -3.04
C ASP A 11 -3.80 1.92 -2.30
N LYS A 12 -3.56 1.14 -1.24
CA LYS A 12 -2.28 1.15 -0.51
C LYS A 12 -1.12 0.63 -1.36
N VAL A 13 -1.32 -0.45 -2.11
CA VAL A 13 -0.29 -0.99 -3.03
C VAL A 13 0.04 0.04 -4.12
N GLU A 14 -0.97 0.73 -4.66
CA GLU A 14 -0.77 1.79 -5.65
C GLU A 14 -0.02 2.99 -5.06
N GLN A 15 -0.42 3.45 -3.86
CA GLN A 15 0.31 4.50 -3.14
C GLN A 15 1.76 4.14 -2.85
N LEU A 16 2.02 2.89 -2.47
CA LEU A 16 3.37 2.39 -2.24
C LEU A 16 4.23 2.46 -3.51
N GLU A 17 3.65 2.13 -4.66
CA GLU A 17 4.36 2.17 -5.95
C GLU A 17 4.66 3.62 -6.38
N ILE A 18 3.73 4.55 -6.14
CA ILE A 18 3.97 5.99 -6.38
C ILE A 18 5.14 6.48 -5.53
N ILE A 19 5.12 6.21 -4.22
CA ILE A 19 6.19 6.63 -3.30
C ILE A 19 7.53 6.00 -3.68
N ARG A 20 7.53 4.73 -4.13
CA ARG A 20 8.72 4.05 -4.61
C ARG A 20 9.36 4.77 -5.80
N GLU A 21 8.56 5.15 -6.80
CA GLU A 21 9.07 5.85 -7.97
C GLU A 21 9.51 7.29 -7.64
N GLU A 22 8.84 7.97 -6.70
CA GLU A 22 9.30 9.27 -6.18
C GLU A 22 10.66 9.18 -5.48
N LEU A 23 10.85 8.20 -4.59
CA LEU A 23 12.12 7.95 -3.90
C LEU A 23 13.25 7.67 -4.90
N LYS A 24 12.97 6.84 -5.92
CA LYS A 24 13.93 6.51 -6.98
C LYS A 24 14.30 7.74 -7.83
N ALA A 25 13.33 8.59 -8.15
CA ALA A 25 13.57 9.83 -8.87
C ALA A 25 14.44 10.80 -8.06
N GLU A 26 14.21 10.92 -6.76
CA GLU A 26 15.03 11.76 -5.88
C GLU A 26 16.47 11.24 -5.77
N TYR A 27 16.64 9.92 -5.66
CA TYR A 27 17.97 9.28 -5.68
C TYR A 27 18.76 9.59 -6.97
N LEU A 28 18.09 9.58 -8.12
CA LEU A 28 18.72 9.91 -9.41
C LEU A 28 19.11 11.38 -9.53
N LYS A 29 18.36 12.32 -8.95
CA LYS A 29 18.74 13.74 -8.92
C LYS A 29 20.01 13.98 -8.11
N GLY A 30 20.21 13.22 -7.03
CA GLY A 30 21.45 13.28 -6.22
C GLY A 30 22.71 12.76 -6.93
N ILE A 31 22.57 12.08 -8.08
CA ILE A 31 23.67 11.47 -8.84
C ILE A 31 24.14 12.34 -10.02
N ASP A 32 23.49 13.49 -10.31
CA ASP A 32 23.94 14.37 -11.40
C ASP A 32 25.25 15.11 -11.04
N PRO A 33 26.41 14.73 -11.62
CA PRO A 33 27.69 15.37 -11.33
C PRO A 33 27.81 16.77 -11.98
N SER A 34 26.89 17.14 -12.88
CA SER A 34 26.90 18.43 -13.59
C SER A 34 26.25 19.58 -12.81
N GLN A 35 25.52 19.28 -11.73
CA GLN A 35 24.95 20.28 -10.80
C GLN A 35 25.95 20.76 -9.73
N VAL A 36 27.16 20.19 -9.67
CA VAL A 36 28.23 20.62 -8.75
C VAL A 36 29.11 21.70 -9.39
N SER A 37 28.50 22.79 -9.87
CA SER A 37 29.24 24.02 -10.19
C SER A 37 29.13 25.00 -9.02
N VAL A 38 30.00 24.83 -8.03
CA VAL A 38 30.04 25.68 -6.84
C VAL A 38 30.79 26.97 -7.18
N GLN A 39 30.08 28.06 -7.43
CA GLN A 39 30.67 29.40 -7.44
C GLN A 39 30.30 30.09 -6.12
N THR A 40 31.26 30.12 -5.20
CA THR A 40 31.13 30.65 -3.84
C THR A 40 31.05 32.17 -3.82
N GLY A 41 29.95 32.71 -3.28
CA GLY A 41 29.80 34.14 -3.00
C GLY A 41 28.59 34.43 -2.11
N THR A 42 28.80 34.41 -0.79
CA THR A 42 28.05 35.19 0.23
C THR A 42 26.57 35.50 -0.01
N VAL A 43 25.69 34.51 0.24
CA VAL A 43 24.35 34.59 0.86
C VAL A 43 24.07 33.16 1.36
N GLY A 44 23.52 32.98 2.57
CA GLY A 44 23.40 31.67 3.26
C GLY A 44 23.12 30.51 2.31
N ASP A 45 24.06 29.55 2.27
CA ASP A 45 24.25 28.59 1.18
C ASP A 45 22.92 27.94 0.71
N PRO A 46 22.33 28.43 -0.39
CA PRO A 46 21.06 27.94 -0.91
C PRO A 46 21.13 26.44 -1.25
N THR A 47 22.35 25.96 -1.57
CA THR A 47 22.67 24.56 -1.81
C THR A 47 22.49 23.73 -0.54
N ALA A 48 22.96 24.23 0.61
CA ALA A 48 22.80 23.55 1.89
C ALA A 48 21.33 23.50 2.34
N LEU A 49 20.57 24.58 2.14
CA LEU A 49 19.12 24.60 2.41
C LEU A 49 18.34 23.65 1.48
N PHE A 50 18.73 23.56 0.22
CA PHE A 50 18.17 22.61 -0.74
C PHE A 50 18.47 21.16 -0.36
N ALA A 51 19.72 20.85 -0.02
CA ALA A 51 20.13 19.53 0.44
C ALA A 51 19.38 19.09 1.71
N LEU A 52 19.25 19.98 2.71
CA LEU A 52 18.49 19.70 3.93
C LEU A 52 17.01 19.41 3.65
N ARG A 53 16.38 20.14 2.73
CA ARG A 53 14.98 19.90 2.35
C ARG A 53 14.79 18.58 1.60
N SER A 54 15.73 18.23 0.72
CA SER A 54 15.73 16.95 0.00
C SER A 54 15.87 15.77 0.98
N MET A 55 16.81 15.86 1.94
CA MET A 55 16.97 14.83 2.99
C MET A 55 15.72 14.65 3.86
N GLU A 56 15.05 15.76 4.25
CA GLU A 56 13.83 15.67 5.05
C GLU A 56 12.67 15.06 4.24
N LEU A 57 12.57 15.38 2.95
CA LEU A 57 11.58 14.78 2.05
C LEU A 57 11.81 13.26 1.89
N GLU A 58 13.05 12.83 1.66
CA GLU A 58 13.41 11.42 1.57
C GLU A 58 13.06 10.67 2.87
N ARG A 59 13.34 11.29 4.03
CA ARG A 59 12.99 10.73 5.34
C ARG A 59 11.48 10.55 5.51
N GLN A 60 10.68 11.54 5.10
CA GLN A 60 9.22 11.48 5.19
C GLN A 60 8.64 10.42 4.26
N LEU A 61 9.07 10.39 3.00
CA LEU A 61 8.65 9.41 2.01
C LEU A 61 9.03 7.97 2.45
N SER A 62 10.23 7.79 2.99
CA SER A 62 10.69 6.49 3.50
C SER A 62 9.86 6.03 4.71
N ALA A 63 9.46 6.95 5.59
CA ALA A 63 8.60 6.62 6.73
C ALA A 63 7.21 6.18 6.28
N GLU A 64 6.59 6.91 5.36
CA GLU A 64 5.28 6.54 4.79
C GLU A 64 5.36 5.24 3.97
N PHE A 65 6.45 5.01 3.24
CA PHE A 65 6.72 3.74 2.55
C PHE A 65 6.69 2.57 3.53
N ASN A 66 7.47 2.65 4.62
CA ASN A 66 7.54 1.59 5.62
C ASN A 66 6.19 1.37 6.31
N ARG A 67 5.44 2.44 6.57
CA ARG A 67 4.09 2.35 7.13
C ARG A 67 3.14 1.61 6.19
N LEU A 68 3.10 1.98 4.90
CA LEU A 68 2.25 1.32 3.91
C LEU A 68 2.61 -0.16 3.74
N VAL A 69 3.90 -0.50 3.72
CA VAL A 69 4.34 -1.91 3.70
C VAL A 69 3.76 -2.66 4.90
N ALA A 70 3.90 -2.11 6.12
CA ALA A 70 3.39 -2.76 7.31
C ALA A 70 1.86 -2.99 7.28
N GLU A 71 1.09 -1.98 6.81
CA GLU A 71 -0.37 -2.08 6.66
C GLU A 71 -0.77 -3.11 5.58
N ILE A 72 -0.08 -3.14 4.44
CA ILE A 72 -0.28 -4.11 3.36
C ILE A 72 0.00 -5.53 3.87
N GLU A 73 1.12 -5.73 4.57
CA GLU A 73 1.47 -7.03 5.13
C GLU A 73 0.46 -7.48 6.19
N GLU A 74 -0.08 -6.56 7.01
CA GLU A 74 -1.12 -6.91 7.99
C GLU A 74 -2.38 -7.45 7.30
N ILE A 75 -2.82 -6.80 6.22
CA ILE A 75 -3.95 -7.26 5.41
C ILE A 75 -3.64 -8.63 4.79
N GLN A 76 -2.46 -8.82 4.21
CA GLN A 76 -2.05 -10.10 3.61
C GLN A 76 -2.01 -11.22 4.66
N ARG A 77 -1.38 -10.96 5.81
CA ARG A 77 -1.32 -11.92 6.92
C ARG A 77 -2.72 -12.30 7.38
N TYR A 78 -3.63 -11.34 7.53
CA TYR A 78 -5.01 -11.64 7.87
C TYR A 78 -5.68 -12.54 6.83
N ILE A 79 -5.62 -12.19 5.53
CA ILE A 79 -6.22 -12.98 4.46
C ILE A 79 -5.64 -14.40 4.44
N PHE A 80 -4.32 -14.55 4.52
CA PHE A 80 -3.66 -15.85 4.47
C PHE A 80 -3.84 -16.68 5.75
N SER A 81 -4.24 -16.07 6.86
CA SER A 81 -4.58 -16.78 8.10
C SER A 81 -5.97 -17.43 8.09
N ILE A 82 -6.84 -17.06 7.14
CA ILE A 82 -8.20 -17.59 7.02
C ILE A 82 -8.14 -19.10 6.77
N GLN A 83 -8.74 -19.89 7.67
CA GLN A 83 -8.70 -21.35 7.61
C GLN A 83 -9.70 -21.94 6.60
N ASP A 84 -10.86 -21.29 6.40
CA ASP A 84 -11.81 -21.69 5.37
C ASP A 84 -11.26 -21.31 3.99
N GLU A 85 -10.72 -22.29 3.26
CA GLU A 85 -10.15 -22.10 1.93
C GLU A 85 -11.09 -21.43 0.93
N THR A 86 -12.40 -21.67 1.06
CA THR A 86 -13.39 -21.01 0.19
C THR A 86 -13.46 -19.52 0.49
N VAL A 87 -13.53 -19.16 1.77
CA VAL A 87 -13.55 -17.75 2.21
C VAL A 87 -12.23 -17.06 1.89
N LYS A 88 -11.10 -17.73 2.14
CA LYS A 88 -9.76 -17.23 1.79
C LYS A 88 -9.67 -16.90 0.31
N THR A 89 -10.07 -17.84 -0.55
CA THR A 89 -10.08 -17.63 -2.01
C THR A 89 -10.96 -16.44 -2.41
N ILE A 90 -12.16 -16.31 -1.83
CA ILE A 90 -13.03 -15.15 -2.09
C ILE A 90 -12.34 -13.84 -1.68
N ALA A 91 -11.70 -13.80 -0.50
CA ALA A 91 -11.01 -12.62 0.00
C ALA A 91 -9.79 -12.24 -0.87
N GLU A 92 -8.97 -13.21 -1.28
CA GLU A 92 -7.83 -12.99 -2.18
C GLU A 92 -8.29 -12.41 -3.53
N LEU A 93 -9.31 -13.01 -4.15
CA LEU A 93 -9.83 -12.53 -5.43
C LEU A 93 -10.45 -11.13 -5.28
N LYS A 94 -11.16 -10.88 -4.18
CA LYS A 94 -11.83 -9.59 -3.95
C LYS A 94 -10.83 -8.47 -3.66
N PHE A 95 -9.94 -8.66 -2.69
CA PHE A 95 -9.12 -7.58 -2.16
C PHE A 95 -7.75 -7.50 -2.81
N ILE A 96 -7.10 -8.63 -3.07
CA ILE A 96 -5.75 -8.65 -3.67
C ILE A 96 -5.86 -8.51 -5.19
N LYS A 97 -6.76 -9.25 -5.84
CA LYS A 97 -6.95 -9.19 -7.30
C LYS A 97 -7.92 -8.08 -7.73
N GLY A 98 -8.74 -7.56 -6.83
CA GLY A 98 -9.66 -6.47 -7.12
C GLY A 98 -10.88 -6.87 -7.96
N MET A 99 -11.24 -8.15 -7.97
CA MET A 99 -12.36 -8.65 -8.76
C MET A 99 -13.72 -8.24 -8.16
N THR A 100 -14.74 -8.14 -9.00
CA THR A 100 -16.13 -7.98 -8.55
C THR A 100 -16.70 -9.31 -8.04
N TYR A 101 -17.79 -9.28 -7.27
CA TYR A 101 -18.40 -10.52 -6.78
C TYR A 101 -19.00 -11.36 -7.90
N GLU A 102 -19.42 -10.72 -9.00
CA GLU A 102 -19.90 -11.35 -10.22
C GLU A 102 -18.78 -12.15 -10.88
N GLU A 103 -17.61 -11.54 -11.07
CA GLU A 103 -16.42 -12.21 -11.64
C GLU A 103 -15.93 -13.35 -10.73
N ILE A 104 -15.93 -13.14 -9.41
CA ILE A 104 -15.56 -14.17 -8.44
C ILE A 104 -16.55 -15.34 -8.49
N GLY A 105 -17.84 -15.05 -8.53
CA GLY A 105 -18.89 -16.06 -8.65
C GLY A 105 -18.70 -16.91 -9.90
N GLN A 106 -18.51 -16.28 -11.06
CA GLN A 106 -18.21 -16.99 -12.31
C GLN A 106 -16.96 -17.87 -12.19
N LYS A 107 -15.87 -17.33 -11.61
CA LYS A 107 -14.60 -18.05 -11.45
C LYS A 107 -14.69 -19.24 -10.50
N MET A 108 -15.49 -19.14 -9.45
CA MET A 108 -15.66 -20.19 -8.43
C MET A 108 -16.88 -21.09 -8.68
N ASN A 109 -17.60 -20.90 -9.78
CA ASN A 109 -18.88 -21.56 -10.07
C ASN A 109 -19.92 -21.38 -8.93
N TYR A 110 -20.00 -20.16 -8.42
CA TYR A 110 -20.97 -19.73 -7.42
C TYR A 110 -21.82 -18.57 -7.94
N HIS A 111 -23.02 -18.43 -7.39
CA HIS A 111 -23.76 -17.19 -7.52
C HIS A 111 -23.06 -16.07 -6.71
N TYR A 112 -22.98 -14.85 -7.25
CA TYR A 112 -22.28 -13.72 -6.62
C TYR A 112 -22.73 -13.48 -5.16
N SER A 113 -24.02 -13.65 -4.89
CA SER A 113 -24.57 -13.46 -3.52
C SER A 113 -24.08 -14.52 -2.53
N THR A 114 -23.69 -15.70 -2.99
CA THR A 114 -23.07 -16.74 -2.16
C THR A 114 -21.68 -16.29 -1.70
N CYS A 115 -20.89 -15.71 -2.61
CA CYS A 115 -19.57 -15.15 -2.28
C CYS A 115 -19.68 -14.04 -1.24
N ILE A 116 -20.61 -13.09 -1.44
CA ILE A 116 -20.88 -12.00 -0.48
C ILE A 116 -21.26 -12.56 0.89
N LYS A 117 -22.22 -13.49 0.95
CA LYS A 117 -22.70 -14.05 2.22
C LYS A 117 -21.60 -14.77 2.98
N LYS A 118 -20.80 -15.60 2.30
CA LYS A 118 -19.69 -16.33 2.91
C LYS A 118 -18.65 -15.38 3.50
N LEU A 119 -18.23 -14.39 2.72
CA LEU A 119 -17.25 -13.41 3.19
C LEU A 119 -17.78 -12.56 4.34
N ASN A 120 -19.00 -12.02 4.23
CA ASN A 120 -19.59 -11.18 5.29
C ASN A 120 -19.86 -11.96 6.57
N ALA A 121 -20.30 -13.21 6.47
CA ALA A 121 -20.49 -14.07 7.64
C ALA A 121 -19.16 -14.30 8.38
N TYR A 122 -18.08 -14.59 7.64
CA TYR A 122 -16.75 -14.73 8.21
C TYR A 122 -16.27 -13.44 8.88
N LEU A 123 -16.35 -12.31 8.16
CA LEU A 123 -15.91 -11.01 8.69
C LEU A 123 -16.72 -10.59 9.91
N SER A 124 -18.02 -10.90 9.99
CA SER A 124 -18.85 -10.56 11.15
C SER A 124 -18.50 -11.38 12.40
N GLN A 125 -17.99 -12.60 12.21
CA GLN A 125 -17.54 -13.47 13.31
C GLN A 125 -16.12 -13.12 13.78
N HIS A 126 -15.29 -12.59 12.90
CA HIS A 126 -13.86 -12.35 13.12
C HIS A 126 -13.49 -10.85 13.14
N SER A 127 -14.47 -9.94 12.99
CA SER A 127 -14.27 -8.52 13.23
C SER A 127 -14.05 -8.33 14.72
N GLN A 128 -12.86 -7.90 15.12
CA GLN A 128 -12.64 -7.40 16.47
C GLN A 128 -13.61 -6.24 16.68
N LYS A 129 -14.62 -6.44 17.53
CA LYS A 129 -15.34 -5.30 18.11
C LYS A 129 -14.29 -4.53 18.90
N SER A 130 -13.92 -3.34 18.43
CA SER A 130 -13.17 -2.40 19.24
C SER A 130 -13.93 -2.23 20.56
N GLN A 131 -13.38 -2.77 21.63
CA GLN A 131 -13.76 -2.45 23.00
C GLN A 131 -13.03 -1.18 23.42
#